data_AF-A0A1B6HSJ0-F1
#
_entry.id   AF-A0A1B6HSJ0-F1
#
_cell.length_a   1.000
_cell.length_b   1.000
_cell.length_c   1.000
_cell.angle_alpha   90.00
_cell.angle_beta   90.00
_cell.angle_gamma   90.00
#
_symmetry.space_group_name_H-M   'P 1'
#
loop_
_entity.id
_entity.type
_entity.pdbx_description
1 polymer ?
#
loop_
_entity_poly.entity_id
_entity_poly.type
_entity_poly.pdbx_seq_one_letter_code
_entity_poly.pdbx_strand_id
1 'polypeptide(L)'
;MSQHVLLVLLPLLPFHSLCSTKIFYHSAEEKKDMSILELDRLIIEELTHPKEGGGRKLLKHAFKYFDSLDEIKDLVEEKDPSGFDVLRNISYEGPKWIRTEYDHNLLKTVYKWKKDDFAHLDAIIENTHSMWHSFTFHCFNYTGL
;
A
#
# COMPACT_ATOMS: atom_id res chain seq x y z
N MET A 1 12.48 49.87 -10.61
CA MET A 1 11.57 50.37 -11.65
C MET A 1 10.48 49.34 -11.85
N SER A 2 9.22 49.78 -11.73
CA SER A 2 7.93 49.17 -12.11
C SER A 2 7.71 47.68 -11.88
N GLN A 3 6.81 47.29 -10.94
CA GLN A 3 5.35 47.11 -11.15
C GLN A 3 5.08 46.03 -12.23
N HIS A 4 4.44 44.91 -11.91
CA HIS A 4 2.99 44.87 -11.68
C HIS A 4 2.57 43.86 -10.59
N VAL A 5 1.85 44.40 -9.60
CA VAL A 5 1.00 43.69 -8.65
C VAL A 5 -0.34 43.45 -9.35
N LEU A 6 -0.76 42.21 -9.52
CA LEU A 6 -2.15 41.90 -9.92
C LEU A 6 -2.99 41.76 -8.66
N LEU A 7 -3.67 42.85 -8.29
CA LEU A 7 -4.80 42.89 -7.38
C LEU A 7 -5.97 42.16 -8.04
N VAL A 8 -6.34 40.98 -7.56
CA VAL A 8 -7.63 40.37 -7.88
C VAL A 8 -8.63 40.88 -6.86
N LEU A 9 -9.56 41.70 -7.37
CA LEU A 9 -10.71 42.25 -6.65
C LEU A 9 -11.58 41.10 -6.14
N LEU A 10 -11.76 41.05 -4.82
CA LEU A 10 -12.79 40.24 -4.14
C LEU A 10 -14.18 40.84 -4.41
N PRO A 11 -15.13 40.10 -5.01
CA PRO A 11 -16.53 40.40 -4.84
C PRO A 11 -17.00 39.88 -3.46
N LEU A 12 -17.60 40.77 -2.69
CA LEU A 12 -18.31 40.50 -1.44
C LEU A 12 -19.39 39.42 -1.66
N LEU A 13 -19.26 38.31 -0.94
CA LEU A 13 -20.25 37.24 -0.87
C LEU A 13 -21.49 37.70 -0.08
N PRO A 14 -22.71 37.28 -0.45
CA PRO A 14 -23.73 36.93 0.52
C PRO A 14 -23.65 35.43 0.83
N PHE A 15 -23.67 35.13 2.12
CA PHE A 15 -23.66 33.80 2.72
C PHE A 15 -24.69 32.85 2.09
N HIS A 16 -24.24 31.68 1.63
CA HIS A 16 -24.79 30.38 2.00
C HIS A 16 -23.95 29.27 1.36
N SER A 17 -23.78 28.18 2.12
CA SER A 17 -23.03 26.95 1.80
C SER A 17 -21.53 26.97 2.14
N LEU A 18 -21.24 26.47 3.35
CA LEU A 18 -19.94 25.96 3.75
C LEU A 18 -19.59 24.75 2.86
N CYS A 19 -18.97 25.00 1.71
CA CYS A 19 -18.20 23.99 1.02
C CYS A 19 -16.74 24.19 1.44
N SER A 20 -16.25 23.35 2.36
CA SER A 20 -14.84 23.32 2.75
C SER A 20 -13.99 22.97 1.54
N THR A 21 -13.48 23.97 0.85
CA THR A 21 -12.44 23.80 -0.16
C THR A 21 -11.14 23.41 0.56
N LYS A 22 -10.88 22.10 0.67
CA LYS A 22 -9.53 21.58 0.95
C LYS A 22 -8.64 22.04 -0.21
N ILE A 23 -7.79 23.01 0.05
CA ILE A 23 -6.71 23.40 -0.87
C ILE A 23 -5.72 22.23 -0.89
N PHE A 24 -5.83 21.37 -1.91
CA PHE A 24 -4.83 20.36 -2.21
C PHE A 24 -3.61 21.06 -2.83
N TYR A 25 -2.54 21.20 -2.04
CA TYR A 25 -1.21 21.38 -2.58
C TYR A 25 -0.83 20.09 -3.32
N HIS A 26 -1.08 20.05 -4.63
CA HIS A 26 -0.58 18.99 -5.50
C HIS A 26 0.82 19.38 -5.97
N SER A 27 1.83 19.03 -5.16
CA SER A 27 3.21 18.99 -5.65
C SER A 27 3.34 17.75 -6.53
N ALA A 28 3.32 17.95 -7.84
CA ALA A 28 3.49 16.89 -8.83
C ALA A 28 4.94 16.41 -8.85
N GLU A 29 5.29 15.51 -7.94
CA GLU A 29 6.26 14.47 -8.23
C GLU A 29 5.44 13.21 -8.52
N GLU A 30 5.31 12.83 -9.79
CA GLU A 30 4.77 11.52 -10.19
C GLU A 30 5.69 10.43 -9.63
N LYS A 31 5.41 10.06 -8.38
CA LYS A 31 6.06 8.98 -7.71
C LYS A 31 5.58 7.71 -8.38
N LYS A 32 6.37 7.17 -9.30
CA LYS A 32 6.11 5.88 -9.95
C LYS A 32 5.72 4.86 -8.88
N ASP A 33 4.45 4.46 -8.89
CA ASP A 33 3.96 3.47 -7.93
C ASP A 33 4.61 2.12 -8.23
N MET A 34 5.12 1.49 -7.17
CA MET A 34 5.71 0.16 -7.28
C MET A 34 4.60 -0.86 -7.48
N SER A 35 4.80 -1.79 -8.41
CA SER A 35 3.85 -2.88 -8.62
C SER A 35 3.82 -3.82 -7.41
N ILE A 36 2.70 -4.53 -7.23
CA ILE A 36 2.55 -5.48 -6.14
C ILE A 36 3.59 -6.60 -6.18
N LEU A 37 4.02 -7.03 -7.37
CA LEU A 37 5.08 -8.04 -7.53
C LEU A 37 6.45 -7.52 -7.09
N GLU A 38 6.73 -6.24 -7.34
CA GLU A 38 7.97 -5.63 -6.88
C GLU A 38 7.96 -5.44 -5.37
N LEU A 39 6.81 -5.08 -4.79
CA LEU A 39 6.65 -5.05 -3.33
C LEU A 39 6.87 -6.44 -2.71
N ASP A 40 6.27 -7.51 -3.27
CA ASP A 40 6.47 -8.90 -2.83
C ASP A 40 7.98 -9.23 -2.77
N ARG A 41 8.69 -8.95 -3.87
CA ARG A 41 10.14 -9.20 -3.99
C ARG A 41 10.95 -8.41 -2.96
N LEU A 42 10.66 -7.12 -2.80
CA LEU A 42 11.39 -6.24 -1.88
C LEU A 42 11.18 -6.64 -0.43
N ILE A 43 9.96 -7.01 -0.05
CA ILE A 43 9.65 -7.47 1.30
C ILE A 43 10.42 -8.76 1.59
N ILE A 44 10.44 -9.72 0.65
CA ILE A 44 11.22 -10.96 0.79
C ILE A 44 12.71 -10.65 0.95
N GLU A 45 13.27 -9.76 0.11
CA GLU A 45 14.67 -9.35 0.20
C GLU A 45 14.97 -8.73 1.58
N GLU A 46 14.08 -7.89 2.10
CA GLU A 46 14.25 -7.23 3.39
C GLU A 46 14.11 -8.19 4.58
N LEU A 47 13.21 -9.19 4.49
CA LEU A 47 13.05 -10.24 5.50
C LEU A 47 14.25 -11.21 5.54
N THR A 48 14.80 -11.57 4.38
CA THR A 48 15.83 -12.62 4.25
C THR A 48 17.26 -12.07 4.26
N HIS A 49 17.45 -10.81 3.83
CA HIS A 49 18.75 -10.15 3.75
C HIS A 49 18.69 -8.75 4.40
N PRO A 50 18.42 -8.66 5.71
CA PRO A 50 18.23 -7.39 6.39
C PRO A 50 19.51 -6.55 6.38
N LYS A 51 19.35 -5.24 6.16
CA LYS A 51 20.42 -4.23 6.18
C LYS A 51 20.14 -3.19 7.26
N GLU A 52 21.16 -2.74 7.98
CA GLU A 52 20.98 -1.76 9.06
C GLU A 52 20.13 -0.55 8.61
N GLY A 53 19.19 -0.14 9.46
CA GLY A 53 18.25 0.96 9.17
C GLY A 53 17.10 0.59 8.22
N GLY A 54 17.05 -0.64 7.70
CA GLY A 54 16.03 -1.12 6.76
C GLY A 54 14.66 -1.44 7.38
N GLY A 55 14.55 -1.61 8.70
CA GLY A 55 13.30 -2.07 9.33
C GLY A 55 12.07 -1.20 9.04
N ARG A 56 12.21 0.14 9.07
CA ARG A 56 11.09 1.04 8.70
C ARG A 56 10.69 0.92 7.23
N LYS A 57 11.65 0.60 6.36
CA LYS A 57 11.42 0.40 4.93
C LYS A 57 10.62 -0.87 4.70
N LEU A 58 10.99 -1.95 5.39
CA LEU A 58 10.23 -3.22 5.41
C LEU A 58 8.78 -3.01 5.83
N LEU A 59 8.52 -2.38 6.98
CA LEU A 59 7.15 -2.13 7.45
C LEU A 59 6.35 -1.28 6.46
N LYS A 60 6.99 -0.27 5.84
CA LYS A 60 6.36 0.57 4.84
C LYS A 60 6.00 -0.21 3.57
N HIS A 61 6.88 -1.08 3.09
CA HIS A 61 6.59 -1.91 1.93
C HIS A 61 5.49 -2.94 2.20
N ALA A 62 5.53 -3.59 3.38
CA ALA A 62 4.49 -4.53 3.80
C ALA A 62 3.13 -3.84 3.90
N PHE A 63 3.07 -2.65 4.51
CA PHE A 63 1.84 -1.86 4.58
C PHE A 63 1.35 -1.45 3.18
N LYS A 64 2.25 -0.97 2.31
CA LYS A 64 1.88 -0.61 0.93
C LYS A 64 1.39 -1.82 0.13
N TYR A 65 1.96 -3.00 0.35
CA TYR A 65 1.48 -4.24 -0.27
C TYR A 65 0.03 -4.52 0.14
N PHE A 66 -0.25 -4.42 1.45
CA PHE A 66 -1.60 -4.58 1.98
C PHE A 66 -2.57 -3.58 1.36
N ASP A 67 -2.25 -2.29 1.36
CA ASP A 67 -3.09 -1.25 0.75
C ASP A 67 -3.37 -1.53 -0.74
N SER A 68 -2.34 -1.88 -1.52
CA SER A 68 -2.51 -2.23 -2.93
C SER A 68 -3.38 -3.47 -3.14
N LEU A 69 -3.34 -4.44 -2.22
CA LEU A 69 -4.20 -5.62 -2.30
C LEU A 69 -5.66 -5.28 -1.98
N ASP A 70 -5.93 -4.31 -1.10
CA ASP A 70 -7.29 -3.81 -0.83
C ASP A 70 -7.84 -3.04 -2.04
N GLU A 71 -7.03 -2.19 -2.68
CA GLU A 71 -7.40 -1.51 -3.94
C GLU A 71 -7.73 -2.50 -5.06
N ILE A 72 -6.90 -3.55 -5.24
CA ILE A 72 -7.17 -4.63 -6.20
C ILE A 72 -8.48 -5.32 -5.88
N LYS A 73 -8.80 -5.48 -4.59
CA LYS A 73 -10.02 -6.12 -4.16
C LYS A 73 -11.25 -5.31 -4.58
N ASP A 74 -11.22 -4.00 -4.34
CA ASP A 74 -12.29 -3.09 -4.75
C ASP A 74 -12.50 -3.14 -6.27
N LEU A 75 -11.42 -3.10 -7.07
CA LEU A 75 -11.49 -3.21 -8.53
C LEU A 75 -12.19 -4.50 -8.99
N VAL A 76 -11.94 -5.63 -8.32
CA VAL A 76 -12.56 -6.90 -8.68
C VAL A 76 -14.02 -6.99 -8.25
N GLU A 77 -14.36 -6.45 -7.09
CA GLU A 77 -15.76 -6.34 -6.65
C GLU A 77 -16.57 -5.47 -7.63
N GLU A 78 -15.95 -4.43 -8.19
CA GLU A 78 -16.49 -3.57 -9.25
C GLU A 78 -16.48 -4.22 -10.65
N LYS A 79 -15.90 -5.42 -10.79
CA LYS A 79 -15.71 -6.16 -12.04
C LYS A 79 -14.84 -5.43 -13.06
N ASP A 80 -13.93 -4.58 -12.61
CA ASP A 80 -12.93 -3.95 -13.46
C ASP A 80 -11.91 -4.99 -13.94
N PRO A 81 -11.70 -5.14 -15.27
CA PRO A 81 -10.72 -6.07 -15.83
C PRO A 81 -9.30 -5.90 -15.28
N SER A 82 -8.91 -4.67 -14.93
CA SER A 82 -7.57 -4.37 -14.42
C SER A 82 -7.30 -5.05 -13.08
N GLY A 83 -8.30 -5.19 -12.21
CA GLY A 83 -8.16 -5.94 -10.96
C GLY A 83 -7.86 -7.41 -11.20
N PHE A 84 -8.59 -8.05 -12.12
CA PHE A 84 -8.36 -9.45 -12.51
C PHE A 84 -6.99 -9.68 -13.16
N ASP A 85 -6.52 -8.74 -13.98
CA ASP A 85 -5.21 -8.84 -14.60
C ASP A 85 -4.08 -8.79 -13.57
N VAL A 86 -4.18 -7.92 -12.56
CA VAL A 86 -3.20 -7.87 -11.47
C VAL A 86 -3.24 -9.16 -10.64
N LEU A 87 -4.42 -9.69 -10.32
CA LEU A 87 -4.56 -10.94 -9.57
C LEU A 87 -3.95 -12.14 -10.29
N ARG A 88 -4.12 -12.22 -11.61
CA ARG A 88 -3.56 -13.31 -12.41
C ARG A 88 -2.04 -13.37 -12.31
N ASN A 89 -1.41 -12.23 -11.99
CA ASN A 89 0.02 -12.13 -11.79
C ASN A 89 0.47 -12.49 -10.36
N ILE A 90 -0.44 -12.46 -9.39
CA ILE A 90 -0.20 -12.98 -8.04
C ILE A 90 -0.40 -14.51 -8.09
N SER A 91 0.47 -15.27 -7.42
CA SER A 91 0.33 -16.73 -7.36
C SER A 91 -1.05 -17.13 -6.84
N TYR A 92 -1.60 -18.25 -7.31
CA TYR A 92 -2.84 -18.83 -6.77
C TYR A 92 -2.75 -19.05 -5.24
N GLU A 93 -1.57 -19.43 -4.75
CA GLU A 93 -1.28 -19.60 -3.33
C GLU A 93 -1.23 -18.27 -2.55
N GLY A 94 -1.23 -17.14 -3.26
CA GLY A 94 -1.17 -15.79 -2.71
C GLY A 94 0.23 -15.17 -2.65
N PRO A 95 0.34 -14.02 -1.98
CA PRO A 95 1.59 -13.29 -1.80
C PRO A 95 2.69 -14.20 -1.26
N LYS A 96 3.89 -14.19 -1.85
CA LYS A 96 4.95 -15.10 -1.41
C LYS A 96 5.58 -14.62 -0.10
N TRP A 97 5.61 -13.30 0.11
CA TRP A 97 6.25 -12.70 1.27
C TRP A 97 5.64 -13.14 2.60
N ILE A 98 4.31 -13.33 2.68
CA ILE A 98 3.63 -13.81 3.90
C ILE A 98 3.94 -15.27 4.25
N ARG A 99 4.42 -16.06 3.28
CA ARG A 99 4.83 -17.47 3.47
C ARG A 99 6.35 -17.63 3.61
N THR A 100 7.09 -16.52 3.55
CA THR A 100 8.55 -16.55 3.59
C THR A 100 9.00 -16.74 5.03
N GLU A 101 9.75 -17.79 5.29
CA GLU A 101 10.41 -17.98 6.59
C GLU A 101 11.55 -16.96 6.75
N TYR A 102 11.67 -16.37 7.94
CA TYR A 102 12.71 -15.40 8.25
C TYR A 102 13.20 -15.55 9.69
N ASP A 103 14.46 -15.16 9.93
CA ASP A 103 15.08 -15.25 11.24
C ASP A 103 14.71 -14.02 12.11
N HIS A 104 13.85 -14.24 13.09
CA HIS A 104 13.40 -13.21 14.03
C HIS A 104 14.56 -12.60 14.85
N ASN A 105 15.55 -13.39 15.25
CA ASN A 105 16.71 -12.90 16.00
C ASN A 105 17.61 -12.04 15.11
N LEU A 106 17.75 -12.40 13.84
CA LEU A 106 18.48 -11.61 12.86
C LEU A 106 17.82 -10.25 12.65
N LEU A 107 16.50 -10.22 12.40
CA LEU A 107 15.75 -8.96 12.23
C LEU A 107 15.85 -8.08 13.47
N LYS A 108 15.68 -8.67 14.67
CA LYS A 108 15.82 -7.96 15.94
C LYS A 108 17.19 -7.31 16.07
N THR A 109 18.25 -8.02 15.71
CA THR A 109 19.63 -7.54 15.85
C THR A 109 19.97 -6.47 14.82
N VAL A 110 19.67 -6.71 13.54
CA VAL A 110 20.06 -5.82 12.43
C VAL A 110 19.20 -4.55 12.38
N TYR A 111 17.88 -4.67 12.60
CA TYR A 111 16.97 -3.53 12.58
C TYR A 111 16.81 -2.85 13.95
N LYS A 112 17.33 -3.45 15.02
CA LYS A 112 17.13 -3.00 16.40
C LYS A 112 15.65 -2.97 16.79
N TRP A 113 14.87 -3.89 16.23
CA TRP A 113 13.43 -3.98 16.44
C TRP A 113 13.08 -4.41 17.87
N LYS A 114 11.98 -3.84 18.35
CA LYS A 114 11.35 -4.17 19.63
C LYS A 114 10.10 -5.01 19.39
N LYS A 115 9.49 -5.47 20.49
CA LYS A 115 8.26 -6.25 20.47
C LYS A 115 7.15 -5.58 19.64
N ASP A 116 7.01 -4.26 19.77
CA ASP A 116 5.96 -3.52 19.06
C ASP A 116 6.19 -3.48 17.54
N ASP A 117 7.46 -3.45 17.09
CA ASP A 117 7.78 -3.50 15.65
C ASP A 117 7.40 -4.85 15.04
N PHE A 118 7.65 -5.94 15.78
CA PHE A 118 7.20 -7.28 15.39
C PHE A 118 5.68 -7.41 15.42
N ALA A 119 5.02 -6.88 16.44
CA ALA A 119 3.56 -6.86 16.50
C ALA A 119 2.94 -6.13 15.30
N HIS A 120 3.56 -5.06 14.82
CA HIS A 120 3.13 -4.39 13.59
C HIS A 120 3.34 -5.26 12.36
N LEU A 121 4.50 -5.91 12.20
CA LEU A 121 4.76 -6.80 11.08
C LEU A 121 3.76 -7.97 11.07
N ASP A 122 3.58 -8.63 12.22
CA ASP A 122 2.68 -9.77 12.39
C ASP A 122 1.23 -9.38 12.06
N ALA A 123 0.77 -8.22 12.53
CA ALA A 123 -0.57 -7.72 12.21
C ALA A 123 -0.74 -7.47 10.69
N ILE A 124 0.28 -6.96 9.99
CA ILE A 124 0.21 -6.77 8.54
C ILE A 124 0.19 -8.13 7.82
N ILE A 125 0.98 -9.11 8.26
CA ILE A 125 0.99 -10.48 7.72
C ILE A 125 -0.39 -11.12 7.87
N GLU A 126 -0.96 -11.10 9.08
CA GLU A 126 -2.27 -11.67 9.38
C GLU A 126 -3.39 -11.02 8.55
N ASN A 127 -3.39 -9.69 8.47
CA ASN A 127 -4.38 -8.95 7.68
C ASN A 127 -4.25 -9.26 6.18
N THR A 128 -3.02 -9.31 5.65
CA THR A 128 -2.76 -9.65 4.25
C THR A 128 -3.21 -11.08 3.93
N HIS A 129 -2.90 -12.03 4.82
CA HIS A 129 -3.33 -13.42 4.68
C HIS A 129 -4.85 -13.55 4.72
N SER A 130 -5.51 -12.92 5.70
CA SER A 130 -6.97 -12.91 5.84
C SER A 130 -7.64 -12.30 4.61
N MET A 131 -7.12 -11.19 4.11
CA MET A 131 -7.64 -10.54 2.91
C MET A 131 -7.49 -11.45 1.69
N TRP A 132 -6.32 -12.01 1.45
CA TRP A 132 -6.11 -12.95 0.33
C TRP A 132 -7.05 -14.17 0.41
N HIS A 133 -7.26 -14.74 1.60
CA HIS A 133 -8.15 -15.88 1.74
C HIS A 133 -9.62 -15.52 1.51
N SER A 134 -10.08 -14.37 2.01
CA SER A 134 -11.42 -13.85 1.71
C SER A 134 -11.58 -13.65 0.19
N PHE A 135 -10.55 -13.08 -0.42
CA PHE A 135 -10.51 -12.73 -1.82
C PHE A 135 -10.63 -13.95 -2.74
N THR A 136 -9.83 -14.99 -2.48
CA THR A 136 -9.84 -16.24 -3.24
C THR A 136 -11.13 -17.03 -3.00
N PHE A 137 -11.65 -17.07 -1.77
CA PHE A 137 -12.92 -17.72 -1.48
C PHE A 137 -14.09 -17.08 -2.24
N HIS A 138 -14.14 -15.75 -2.34
CA HIS A 138 -15.21 -15.08 -3.08
C HIS A 138 -14.99 -15.17 -4.60
N CYS A 139 -13.81 -14.84 -5.11
CA CYS A 139 -13.60 -14.72 -6.56
C CYS A 139 -13.60 -16.07 -7.30
N PHE A 140 -13.01 -17.13 -6.74
CA PHE A 140 -12.98 -18.43 -7.42
C PHE A 140 -14.34 -19.15 -7.38
N ASN A 141 -15.14 -18.93 -6.33
CA ASN A 141 -16.49 -19.51 -6.25
C ASN A 141 -17.49 -18.85 -7.23
N TYR A 142 -17.26 -17.61 -7.68
CA TYR A 142 -18.14 -16.92 -8.64
C TYR A 142 -17.68 -17.02 -10.10
N THR A 143 -16.42 -17.38 -10.37
CA THR A 143 -15.86 -17.39 -11.73
C THR A 143 -15.75 -18.77 -12.38
N GLY A 144 -15.98 -19.87 -11.64
CA GLY A 144 -15.98 -21.22 -12.21
C GLY A 144 -14.65 -21.57 -12.89
N LEU A 145 -13.55 -21.09 -12.32
CA LEU A 145 -12.18 -21.52 -12.62
C LEU A 145 -11.76 -22.62 -11.64
#